data_AF-A0A285H7Z5-F1
#
_entry.id   AF-A0A285H7Z5-F1
#
_cell.length_a   1.000
_cell.length_b   1.000
_cell.length_c   1.000
_cell.angle_alpha   90.00
_cell.angle_beta   90.00
_cell.angle_gamma   90.00
#
_symmetry.space_group_name_H-M   'P 1'
#
loop_
_entity.id
_entity.type
_entity.pdbx_description
1 polymer ?
#
loop_
_entity_poly.entity_id
_entity_poly.type
_entity_poly.pdbx_seq_one_letter_code
_entity_poly.pdbx_strand_id
1 'polypeptide(L)'
;MTKIFLALIITIVFYIKEIVGFKLKSLFHPILLTPLLGLFFGQEGFITGITVGVVVELIWGSNLVAYELGLKYSLLVSLLTVALVVLTGDISLFFNLALVVIFVFALQESCSWLEDKSYFILIIFAFNLLMLLSAPLIQELLGLIPAQFLNDLAISGGALIPIVGLSFLLMQAIQTSLNRDNLWYYAYTIATITVSLLLFNSFYWGIVFFPMIWHLLYYICKSIKISGKYLRALLFLLVIIMAPLIVEWNIPLLAGKVPYFLWVEVVLVLFSILRIFKLTAIEGYFIMSLIGIISAKLGLLI
;
A
#
# COMPACT_ATOMS: atom_id res chain seq x y z
N MET A 1 8.88 -5.85 -25.50
CA MET A 1 8.15 -4.59 -25.82
C MET A 1 7.27 -4.15 -24.65
N THR A 2 6.28 -4.92 -24.22
CA THR A 2 5.34 -4.53 -23.14
C THR A 2 6.01 -4.17 -21.80
N LYS A 3 7.01 -4.94 -21.35
CA LYS A 3 7.75 -4.66 -20.10
C LYS A 3 8.52 -3.33 -20.12
N ILE A 4 9.12 -2.99 -21.26
CA ILE A 4 9.85 -1.72 -21.44
C ILE A 4 8.86 -0.55 -21.40
N PHE A 5 7.73 -0.70 -22.09
CA PHE A 5 6.67 0.31 -22.10
C PHE A 5 6.09 0.54 -20.70
N LEU A 6 5.83 -0.53 -19.95
CA LEU A 6 5.37 -0.44 -18.55
C LEU A 6 6.41 0.23 -17.65
N ALA A 7 7.69 -0.16 -17.75
CA ALA A 7 8.77 0.49 -16.99
C ALA A 7 8.82 1.99 -17.27
N LEU A 8 8.64 2.39 -18.53
CA LEU A 8 8.63 3.78 -18.95
C LEU A 8 7.42 4.54 -18.38
N ILE A 9 6.20 3.98 -18.47
CA ILE A 9 5.00 4.58 -17.88
C ILE A 9 5.16 4.77 -16.37
N ILE A 10 5.56 3.72 -15.65
CA ILE A 10 5.69 3.77 -14.19
C ILE A 10 6.73 4.83 -13.78
N THR A 11 7.84 4.90 -14.50
CA THR A 11 8.89 5.90 -14.25
C THR A 11 8.42 7.32 -14.51
N ILE A 12 7.68 7.55 -15.62
CA ILE A 12 7.14 8.86 -15.94
C ILE A 12 6.12 9.30 -14.88
N VAL A 13 5.23 8.41 -14.46
CA VAL A 13 4.25 8.69 -13.40
C VAL A 13 4.95 9.05 -12.09
N PHE A 14 5.98 8.29 -11.71
CA PHE A 14 6.81 8.57 -10.54
C PHE A 14 7.51 9.94 -10.64
N TYR A 15 8.07 10.27 -11.80
CA TYR A 15 8.76 11.54 -12.02
C TYR A 15 7.81 12.75 -12.01
N ILE A 16 6.67 12.65 -12.69
CA ILE A 16 5.68 13.73 -12.73
C ILE A 16 5.20 14.06 -11.30
N LYS A 17 4.96 13.05 -10.45
CA LYS A 17 4.58 13.26 -9.05
C LYS A 17 5.56 14.20 -8.32
N GLU A 18 6.86 14.04 -8.53
CA GLU A 18 7.88 14.83 -7.82
C GLU A 18 7.94 16.29 -8.30
N ILE A 19 7.58 16.56 -9.56
CA ILE A 19 7.56 17.92 -10.12
C ILE A 19 6.25 18.65 -9.83
N VAL A 20 5.16 17.90 -9.66
CA VAL A 20 3.82 18.46 -9.56
C VAL A 20 3.61 19.19 -8.22
N GLY A 21 3.11 20.43 -8.31
CA GLY A 21 2.84 21.28 -7.15
C GLY A 21 1.78 20.69 -6.21
N PHE A 22 1.79 21.14 -4.95
CA PHE A 22 0.97 20.63 -3.84
C PHE A 22 -0.51 20.38 -4.18
N LYS A 23 -1.14 21.27 -4.97
CA LYS A 23 -2.57 21.16 -5.35
C LYS A 23 -2.91 19.93 -6.18
N LEU A 24 -1.98 19.46 -7.00
CA LEU A 24 -2.21 18.34 -7.92
C LEU A 24 -1.65 17.03 -7.35
N LYS A 25 -0.97 17.05 -6.20
CA LYS A 25 -0.45 15.85 -5.53
C LYS A 25 -1.54 14.84 -5.19
N SER A 26 -2.78 15.29 -4.97
CA SER A 26 -3.93 14.41 -4.73
C SER A 26 -4.24 13.45 -5.88
N LEU A 27 -3.75 13.73 -7.09
CA LEU A 27 -3.91 12.87 -8.26
C LEU A 27 -2.86 11.76 -8.31
N PHE A 28 -1.81 11.84 -7.49
CA PHE A 28 -0.69 10.90 -7.50
C PHE A 28 -0.73 9.93 -6.33
N HIS A 29 -1.90 9.29 -6.17
CA HIS A 29 -2.19 8.36 -5.09
C HIS A 29 -2.45 6.94 -5.63
N PRO A 30 -1.97 5.89 -4.93
CA PRO A 30 -2.22 4.49 -5.24
C PRO A 30 -3.69 4.19 -5.54
N ILE A 31 -4.62 4.70 -4.73
CA ILE A 31 -6.06 4.44 -4.89
C ILE A 31 -6.62 4.91 -6.24
N LEU A 32 -5.93 5.86 -6.91
CA LEU A 32 -6.34 6.43 -8.19
C LEU A 32 -5.56 5.88 -9.37
N LEU A 33 -4.22 5.90 -9.30
CA LEU A 33 -3.38 5.56 -10.44
C LEU A 33 -3.19 4.05 -10.64
N THR A 34 -3.30 3.27 -9.57
CA THR A 34 -3.11 1.82 -9.61
C THR A 34 -4.23 1.10 -10.37
N PRO A 35 -5.52 1.42 -10.13
CA PRO A 35 -6.62 0.92 -10.98
C PRO A 35 -6.48 1.34 -12.45
N LEU A 36 -6.08 2.60 -12.70
CA LEU A 36 -5.91 3.11 -14.06
C LEU A 36 -4.80 2.38 -14.82
N LEU A 37 -3.70 2.03 -14.14
CA LEU A 37 -2.68 1.16 -14.72
C LEU A 37 -3.25 -0.25 -14.99
N GLY A 38 -4.05 -0.77 -14.05
CA GLY A 38 -4.75 -2.05 -14.18
C GLY A 38 -5.62 -2.16 -15.43
N LEU A 39 -6.28 -1.06 -15.84
CA LEU A 39 -7.11 -1.03 -17.06
C LEU A 39 -6.36 -1.39 -18.34
N PHE A 40 -5.04 -1.15 -18.42
CA PHE A 40 -4.24 -1.56 -19.58
C PHE A 40 -4.22 -3.09 -19.77
N PHE A 41 -4.60 -3.84 -18.73
CA PHE A 41 -4.65 -5.30 -18.73
C PHE A 41 -6.09 -5.84 -18.72
N GLY A 42 -7.10 -4.99 -18.92
CA GLY A 42 -8.51 -5.38 -18.95
C GLY A 42 -9.20 -5.32 -17.58
N GLN A 43 -10.39 -5.92 -17.50
CA GLN A 43 -11.27 -5.82 -16.33
C GLN A 43 -10.68 -6.50 -15.08
N GLU A 44 -10.03 -7.65 -15.25
CA GLU A 44 -9.37 -8.36 -14.15
C GLU A 44 -8.20 -7.53 -13.60
N GLY A 45 -7.37 -6.95 -14.50
CA GLY A 45 -6.31 -6.02 -14.12
C GLY A 45 -6.82 -4.79 -13.37
N PHE A 46 -7.98 -4.25 -13.76
CA PHE A 46 -8.62 -3.13 -13.05
C PHE A 46 -9.04 -3.49 -11.62
N ILE A 47 -9.67 -4.66 -11.42
CA ILE A 47 -10.08 -5.13 -10.09
C ILE A 47 -8.85 -5.37 -9.21
N THR A 48 -7.82 -6.04 -9.74
CA THR A 48 -6.52 -6.20 -9.07
C THR A 48 -5.92 -4.84 -8.70
N GLY A 49 -6.00 -3.87 -9.61
CA GLY A 49 -5.54 -2.50 -9.37
C GLY A 49 -6.31 -1.75 -8.28
N ILE A 50 -7.60 -2.01 -8.12
CA ILE A 50 -8.40 -1.50 -6.99
C ILE A 50 -7.92 -2.11 -5.69
N THR A 51 -7.79 -3.44 -5.62
CA THR A 51 -7.35 -4.12 -4.39
C THR A 51 -5.96 -3.64 -3.96
N VAL A 52 -4.98 -3.65 -4.88
CA VAL A 52 -3.62 -3.16 -4.58
C VAL A 52 -3.63 -1.68 -4.22
N GLY A 53 -4.36 -0.87 -4.99
CA GLY A 53 -4.46 0.57 -4.77
C GLY A 53 -4.98 0.91 -3.38
N VAL A 54 -6.08 0.29 -2.95
CA VAL A 54 -6.68 0.49 -1.63
C VAL A 54 -5.75 0.00 -0.52
N VAL A 55 -5.17 -1.20 -0.64
CA VAL A 55 -4.25 -1.75 0.37
C VAL A 55 -3.04 -0.84 0.57
N VAL A 56 -2.39 -0.42 -0.52
CA VAL A 56 -1.22 0.45 -0.44
C VAL A 56 -1.58 1.85 0.08
N GLU A 57 -2.74 2.39 -0.30
CA GLU A 57 -3.23 3.68 0.20
C GLU A 57 -3.47 3.66 1.71
N LEU A 58 -4.11 2.60 2.23
CA LEU A 58 -4.43 2.48 3.66
C LEU A 58 -3.18 2.37 4.54
N ILE A 59 -2.10 1.78 4.03
CA ILE A 59 -0.87 1.56 4.81
C ILE A 59 0.11 2.72 4.64
N TRP A 60 0.35 3.15 3.40
CA TRP A 60 1.45 4.06 3.05
C TRP A 60 0.99 5.28 2.25
N GLY A 61 -0.32 5.46 2.02
CA GLY A 61 -0.82 6.63 1.30
C GLY A 61 -0.57 7.93 2.08
N SER A 62 -0.59 7.89 3.42
CA SER A 62 -0.29 9.05 4.27
C SER A 62 1.11 9.60 4.05
N ASN A 63 2.08 8.73 3.73
CA ASN A 63 3.45 9.13 3.39
C ASN A 63 3.54 9.96 2.10
N LEU A 64 2.55 9.89 1.21
CA LEU A 64 2.46 10.75 0.02
C LEU A 64 1.95 12.15 0.35
N VAL A 65 1.20 12.27 1.45
CA VAL A 65 0.71 13.55 1.98
C VAL A 65 1.81 14.23 2.80
N ALA A 66 2.40 13.49 3.73
CA ALA A 66 3.51 13.93 4.57
C ALA A 66 4.36 12.72 4.95
N TYR A 67 5.56 12.65 4.37
CA TYR A 67 6.51 11.59 4.70
C TYR A 67 7.23 11.91 6.02
N GLU A 68 7.10 11.00 7.00
CA GLU A 68 7.89 11.05 8.23
C GLU A 68 8.79 9.83 8.40
N LEU A 69 8.27 8.62 8.13
CA LEU A 69 8.98 7.36 8.35
C LEU A 69 8.40 6.22 7.48
N GLY A 70 9.20 5.19 7.22
CA GLY A 70 8.80 4.01 6.45
C GLY A 70 8.97 4.17 4.94
N LEU A 71 8.09 3.52 4.19
CA LEU A 71 8.09 3.51 2.72
C LEU A 71 7.64 4.86 2.13
N LYS A 72 8.58 5.57 1.47
CA LYS A 72 8.39 6.82 0.75
C LYS A 72 7.75 6.62 -0.63
N TYR A 73 8.11 5.54 -1.32
CA TYR A 73 7.71 5.29 -2.71
C TYR A 73 6.48 4.38 -2.83
N SER A 74 5.42 4.66 -2.07
CA SER A 74 4.21 3.82 -2.05
C SER A 74 3.50 3.74 -3.41
N LEU A 75 3.46 4.83 -4.18
CA LEU A 75 2.95 4.80 -5.56
C LEU A 75 3.77 3.88 -6.48
N LEU A 76 5.09 3.82 -6.29
CA LEU A 76 5.94 2.91 -7.06
C LEU A 76 5.62 1.45 -6.73
N VAL A 77 5.42 1.16 -5.44
CA VAL A 77 5.02 -0.18 -4.97
C VAL A 77 3.70 -0.62 -5.60
N SER A 78 2.68 0.22 -5.57
CA SER A 78 1.36 -0.17 -6.08
C SER A 78 1.37 -0.45 -7.59
N LEU A 79 2.02 0.43 -8.37
CA LEU A 79 2.11 0.30 -9.83
C LEU A 79 2.93 -0.93 -10.25
N LEU A 80 4.08 -1.17 -9.63
CA LEU A 80 4.90 -2.36 -9.91
C LEU A 80 4.18 -3.65 -9.49
N THR A 81 3.47 -3.63 -8.36
CA THR A 81 2.73 -4.80 -7.89
C THR A 81 1.67 -5.21 -8.90
N VAL A 82 0.82 -4.30 -9.37
CA VAL A 82 -0.20 -4.63 -10.38
C VAL A 82 0.43 -5.16 -11.66
N ALA A 83 1.49 -4.49 -12.15
CA ALA A 83 2.16 -4.93 -13.36
C ALA A 83 2.75 -6.34 -13.20
N LEU A 84 3.34 -6.66 -12.04
CA LEU A 84 3.91 -7.99 -11.78
C LEU A 84 2.85 -9.06 -11.56
N VAL A 85 1.75 -8.76 -10.87
CA VAL A 85 0.64 -9.70 -10.68
C VAL A 85 0.11 -10.16 -12.03
N VAL A 86 -0.17 -9.22 -12.94
CA VAL A 86 -0.62 -9.57 -14.30
C VAL A 86 0.47 -10.31 -15.08
N LEU A 87 1.73 -9.87 -15.02
CA LEU A 87 2.83 -10.51 -15.75
C LEU A 87 3.20 -11.91 -15.22
N THR A 88 2.83 -12.23 -13.98
CA THR A 88 3.03 -13.55 -13.36
C THR A 88 1.82 -14.47 -13.54
N GLY A 89 0.75 -14.01 -14.19
CA GLY A 89 -0.47 -14.79 -14.42
C GLY A 89 -1.37 -14.90 -13.21
N ASP A 90 -1.44 -13.82 -12.40
CA ASP A 90 -2.34 -13.67 -11.25
C ASP A 90 -2.18 -14.73 -10.14
N ILE A 91 -1.01 -15.38 -10.08
CA ILE A 91 -0.76 -16.50 -9.14
C ILE A 91 -0.86 -16.08 -7.68
N SER A 92 -0.32 -14.91 -7.31
CA SER A 92 -0.47 -14.38 -5.95
C SER A 92 -0.24 -12.87 -5.87
N LEU A 93 -1.29 -12.13 -5.54
CA LEU A 93 -1.24 -10.68 -5.33
C LEU A 93 -0.31 -10.31 -4.19
N PHE A 94 -0.49 -10.93 -3.02
CA PHE A 94 0.21 -10.54 -1.80
C PHE A 94 1.68 -10.96 -1.78
N PHE A 95 2.04 -12.03 -2.48
CA PHE A 95 3.45 -12.37 -2.66
C PHE A 95 4.16 -11.34 -3.54
N ASN A 96 3.56 -10.98 -4.68
CA ASN A 96 4.09 -9.92 -5.54
C ASN A 96 4.18 -8.58 -4.80
N LEU A 97 3.17 -8.23 -4.01
CA LEU A 97 3.18 -7.03 -3.16
C LEU A 97 4.35 -7.08 -2.16
N ALA A 98 4.52 -8.19 -1.44
CA ALA A 98 5.61 -8.37 -0.48
C ALA A 98 6.98 -8.18 -1.14
N LEU A 99 7.20 -8.85 -2.26
CA LEU A 99 8.44 -8.78 -3.02
C LEU A 99 8.74 -7.35 -3.48
N VAL A 100 7.73 -6.66 -4.03
CA VAL A 100 7.87 -5.28 -4.49
C VAL A 100 8.17 -4.34 -3.33
N VAL A 101 7.48 -4.47 -2.19
CA VAL A 101 7.75 -3.67 -0.98
C VAL A 101 9.21 -3.80 -0.56
N ILE A 102 9.73 -5.03 -0.51
CA ILE A 102 11.11 -5.32 -0.12
C ILE A 102 12.10 -4.64 -1.06
N PHE A 103 11.94 -4.84 -2.37
CA PHE A 103 12.87 -4.29 -3.35
C PHE A 103 12.79 -2.76 -3.46
N VAL A 104 11.59 -2.18 -3.38
CA VAL A 104 11.42 -0.73 -3.40
C VAL A 104 11.98 -0.09 -2.12
N PHE A 105 11.81 -0.73 -0.97
CA PHE A 105 12.42 -0.26 0.28
C PHE A 105 13.95 -0.36 0.21
N ALA A 106 14.49 -1.47 -0.30
CA ALA A 106 15.93 -1.62 -0.51
C ALA A 106 16.49 -0.55 -1.46
N LEU A 107 15.76 -0.22 -2.53
CA LEU A 107 16.09 0.89 -3.43
C LEU A 107 16.09 2.23 -2.70
N GLN A 108 15.05 2.49 -1.90
CA GLN A 108 14.95 3.72 -1.11
C GLN A 108 16.14 3.89 -0.18
N GLU A 109 16.47 2.87 0.63
CA GLU A 109 17.58 3.00 1.59
C GLU A 109 18.93 3.10 0.87
N SER A 110 19.14 2.33 -0.20
CA SER A 110 20.42 2.30 -0.93
C SER A 110 20.66 3.55 -1.79
N CYS A 111 19.59 4.19 -2.29
CA CYS A 111 19.66 5.26 -3.27
C CYS A 111 19.04 6.58 -2.79
N SER A 112 18.60 6.71 -1.54
CA SER A 112 18.01 7.95 -0.99
C SER A 112 18.91 9.18 -1.16
N TRP A 113 20.23 9.02 -1.02
CA TRP A 113 21.23 10.08 -1.19
C TRP A 113 21.41 10.55 -2.64
N LEU A 114 20.80 9.84 -3.61
CA LEU A 114 20.83 10.16 -5.03
C LEU A 114 19.59 10.88 -5.53
N GLU A 115 18.55 11.05 -4.71
CA GLU A 115 17.25 11.60 -5.14
C GLU A 115 17.36 12.97 -5.82
N ASP A 116 18.25 13.83 -5.33
CA ASP A 116 18.46 15.19 -5.88
C ASP A 116 19.28 15.20 -7.18
N LYS A 117 19.78 14.04 -7.64
CA LYS A 117 20.62 13.95 -8.83
C LYS A 117 19.76 13.76 -10.08
N SER A 118 20.16 14.43 -11.16
CA SER A 118 19.46 14.37 -12.46
C SER A 118 19.33 12.96 -13.05
N TYR A 119 20.26 12.05 -12.72
CA TYR A 119 20.24 10.66 -13.18
C TYR A 119 19.42 9.72 -12.29
N PHE A 120 18.83 10.19 -11.19
CA PHE A 120 18.01 9.34 -10.32
C PHE A 120 16.84 8.71 -11.05
N ILE A 121 16.21 9.45 -11.98
CA ILE A 121 15.14 8.93 -12.83
C ILE A 121 15.59 7.73 -13.67
N LEU A 122 16.86 7.72 -14.13
CA LEU A 122 17.42 6.60 -14.88
C LEU A 122 17.58 5.37 -13.97
N ILE A 123 17.94 5.56 -12.70
CA ILE A 123 18.03 4.48 -11.70
C ILE A 123 16.63 3.90 -11.47
N ILE A 124 15.61 4.74 -11.28
CA ILE A 124 14.21 4.29 -11.15
C ILE A 124 13.77 3.52 -12.40
N PHE A 125 14.09 4.01 -13.59
CA PHE A 125 13.79 3.30 -14.84
C PHE A 125 14.46 1.93 -14.91
N ALA A 126 15.76 1.86 -14.61
CA ALA A 126 16.52 0.62 -14.62
C ALA A 126 15.97 -0.37 -13.59
N PHE A 127 15.64 0.10 -12.39
CA PHE A 127 15.00 -0.70 -11.35
C PHE A 127 13.65 -1.26 -11.82
N ASN A 128 12.77 -0.40 -12.35
CA ASN A 128 11.47 -0.82 -12.86
C ASN A 128 11.61 -1.85 -13.98
N LEU A 129 12.56 -1.63 -14.89
CA LEU A 129 12.82 -2.55 -15.99
C LEU A 129 13.31 -3.90 -15.47
N LEU A 130 14.27 -3.93 -14.53
CA LEU A 130 14.78 -5.16 -13.93
C LEU A 130 13.68 -5.94 -13.20
N MET A 131 12.85 -5.25 -12.42
CA MET A 131 11.71 -5.86 -11.73
C MET A 131 10.72 -6.49 -12.72
N LEU A 132 10.34 -5.79 -13.78
CA LEU A 132 9.40 -6.36 -14.77
C LEU A 132 10.05 -7.48 -15.61
N LEU A 133 11.35 -7.40 -15.88
CA LEU A 133 12.08 -8.46 -16.57
C LEU A 133 12.17 -9.73 -15.74
N SER A 134 12.24 -9.63 -14.41
CA SER A 134 12.29 -10.78 -13.50
C SER A 134 10.97 -11.54 -13.33
N ALA A 135 9.86 -11.08 -13.94
CA ALA A 135 8.56 -11.76 -13.86
C ALA A 135 8.60 -13.30 -14.12
N PRO A 136 9.35 -13.85 -15.10
CA PRO A 136 9.44 -15.30 -15.29
C PRO A 136 10.10 -16.01 -14.10
N LEU A 137 11.14 -15.40 -13.51
CA LEU A 137 11.79 -15.93 -12.31
C LEU A 137 10.83 -15.89 -11.11
N ILE A 138 10.04 -14.83 -10.97
CA ILE A 138 9.01 -14.73 -9.93
C ILE A 138 7.93 -15.80 -10.14
N GLN A 139 7.54 -16.06 -11.38
CA GLN A 139 6.57 -17.11 -11.72
C GLN A 139 7.10 -18.51 -11.35
N GLU A 140 8.37 -18.80 -11.65
CA GLU A 140 9.03 -20.03 -11.20
C GLU A 140 9.07 -20.13 -9.67
N LEU A 141 9.44 -19.05 -8.97
CA LEU A 141 9.44 -19.00 -7.51
C LEU A 141 8.05 -19.28 -6.92
N LEU A 142 7.01 -18.67 -7.49
CA LEU A 142 5.61 -18.87 -7.11
C LEU A 142 5.16 -20.32 -7.32
N GLY A 143 5.58 -20.95 -8.43
CA GLY A 143 5.31 -22.37 -8.70
C GLY A 143 5.95 -23.33 -7.70
N LEU A 144 6.96 -22.88 -6.95
CA LEU A 144 7.64 -23.67 -5.92
C LEU A 144 7.06 -23.47 -4.52
N ILE A 145 6.16 -22.51 -4.30
CA ILE A 145 5.55 -22.22 -2.99
C ILE A 145 4.28 -23.09 -2.84
N PRO A 146 4.09 -23.78 -1.69
CA PRO A 146 2.88 -24.55 -1.45
C PRO A 146 1.61 -23.69 -1.58
N ALA A 147 0.62 -24.18 -2.32
CA ALA A 147 -0.63 -23.45 -2.54
C ALA A 147 -1.38 -23.10 -1.24
N GLN A 148 -1.28 -23.95 -0.22
CA GLN A 148 -1.83 -23.67 1.12
C GLN A 148 -1.24 -22.39 1.74
N PHE A 149 0.07 -22.17 1.59
CA PHE A 149 0.73 -20.97 2.10
C PHE A 149 0.32 -19.72 1.31
N LEU A 150 0.21 -19.81 -0.02
CA LEU A 150 -0.30 -18.70 -0.83
C LEU A 150 -1.74 -18.33 -0.46
N ASN A 151 -2.56 -19.32 -0.11
CA ASN A 151 -3.90 -19.10 0.40
C ASN A 151 -3.87 -18.42 1.78
N ASP A 152 -3.04 -18.88 2.71
CA ASP A 152 -2.87 -18.24 4.02
C ASP A 152 -2.41 -16.77 3.89
N LEU A 153 -1.46 -16.51 2.98
CA LEU A 153 -1.00 -15.16 2.65
C LEU A 153 -2.12 -14.31 2.04
N ALA A 154 -3.00 -14.90 1.22
CA ALA A 154 -4.16 -14.21 0.67
C ALA A 154 -5.19 -13.86 1.74
N ILE A 155 -5.40 -14.74 2.72
CA ILE A 155 -6.31 -14.50 3.86
C ILE A 155 -5.76 -13.40 4.76
N SER A 156 -4.49 -13.49 5.16
CA SER A 156 -3.83 -12.47 5.96
C SER A 156 -3.73 -11.14 5.20
N GLY A 157 -3.41 -11.20 3.92
CA GLY A 157 -3.29 -10.04 3.04
C GLY A 157 -4.59 -9.31 2.79
N GLY A 158 -5.69 -10.03 2.55
CA GLY A 158 -6.99 -9.46 2.20
C GLY A 158 -7.76 -8.88 3.39
N ALA A 159 -7.59 -9.46 4.58
CA ALA A 159 -8.34 -9.06 5.77
C ALA A 159 -7.50 -8.29 6.80
N LEU A 160 -6.34 -8.82 7.18
CA LEU A 160 -5.57 -8.26 8.30
C LEU A 160 -4.82 -6.99 7.89
N ILE A 161 -4.25 -6.97 6.69
CA ILE A 161 -3.43 -5.84 6.23
C ILE A 161 -4.25 -4.53 6.14
N PRO A 162 -5.47 -4.51 5.56
CA PRO A 162 -6.31 -3.31 5.59
C PRO A 162 -6.66 -2.86 7.01
N ILE A 163 -6.92 -3.77 7.95
CA ILE A 163 -7.21 -3.45 9.37
C ILE A 163 -5.99 -2.81 10.04
N VAL A 164 -4.80 -3.33 9.75
CA VAL A 164 -3.55 -2.76 10.26
C VAL A 164 -3.29 -1.37 9.65
N GLY A 165 -3.58 -1.17 8.36
CA GLY A 165 -3.54 0.14 7.70
C GLY A 165 -4.50 1.16 8.36
N LEU A 166 -5.74 0.77 8.64
CA LEU A 166 -6.70 1.61 9.37
C LEU A 166 -6.20 2.00 10.77
N SER A 167 -5.59 1.06 11.47
CA SER A 167 -5.00 1.28 12.80
C SER A 167 -3.84 2.27 12.73
N PHE A 168 -3.03 2.20 11.67
CA PHE A 168 -1.92 3.11 11.44
C PHE A 168 -2.39 4.52 11.10
N LEU A 169 -3.39 4.67 10.22
CA LEU A 169 -4.02 5.96 9.92
C LEU A 169 -4.62 6.61 11.18
N LEU A 170 -5.27 5.81 12.02
CA LEU A 170 -5.82 6.28 13.29
C LEU A 170 -4.72 6.71 14.27
N MET A 171 -3.63 5.93 14.38
CA MET A 171 -2.49 6.27 15.22
C MET A 171 -1.85 7.60 14.80
N GLN A 172 -1.62 7.80 13.50
CA GLN A 172 -1.09 9.06 12.97
C GLN A 172 -2.05 10.24 13.24
N ALA A 173 -3.36 10.01 13.12
CA ALA A 173 -4.37 11.02 13.42
C ALA A 173 -4.40 11.45 14.91
N ILE A 174 -3.96 10.58 15.82
CA ILE A 174 -3.90 10.82 17.27
C ILE A 174 -2.59 11.50 17.68
N GLN A 175 -1.45 11.13 17.07
CA GLN A 175 -0.14 11.70 17.37
C GLN A 175 -0.05 13.15 16.90
N THR A 176 -0.26 14.08 17.83
CA THR A 176 -0.28 15.55 17.62
C THR A 176 1.09 16.16 17.29
N SER A 177 2.15 15.37 17.19
CA SER A 177 3.51 15.84 16.88
C SER A 177 3.75 16.11 15.39
N LEU A 178 2.85 15.66 14.51
CA LEU A 178 2.89 15.93 13.06
C LEU A 178 2.69 17.43 12.80
N ASN A 179 3.75 18.08 12.33
CA ASN A 179 3.96 19.52 12.46
C ASN A 179 3.46 20.33 11.24
N ARG A 180 2.20 20.18 10.77
CA ARG A 180 1.51 21.15 9.85
C ARG A 180 0.06 20.80 9.48
N ASP A 181 -0.71 21.85 9.10
CA ASP A 181 -2.16 21.94 8.77
C ASP A 181 -2.96 20.64 8.94
N ASN A 182 -3.15 20.24 10.21
CA ASN A 182 -3.86 19.02 10.64
C ASN A 182 -5.18 18.79 9.88
N LEU A 183 -5.83 19.87 9.44
CA LEU A 183 -7.05 19.84 8.67
C LEU A 183 -6.91 19.13 7.31
N TRP A 184 -5.83 19.39 6.57
CA TRP A 184 -5.58 18.77 5.26
C TRP A 184 -5.36 17.26 5.40
N TYR A 185 -4.61 16.88 6.44
CA TYR A 185 -4.35 15.50 6.78
C TYR A 185 -5.61 14.77 7.26
N TYR A 186 -6.41 15.37 8.14
CA TYR A 186 -7.68 14.78 8.55
C TYR A 186 -8.65 14.62 7.38
N ALA A 187 -8.74 15.60 6.48
CA ALA A 187 -9.56 15.50 5.28
C ALA A 187 -9.09 14.36 4.35
N TYR A 188 -7.78 14.18 4.21
CA TYR A 188 -7.18 13.06 3.48
C TYR A 188 -7.60 11.71 4.07
N THR A 189 -7.40 11.54 5.38
CA THR A 189 -7.67 10.26 6.05
C THR A 189 -9.15 9.89 5.95
N ILE A 190 -10.05 10.86 6.14
CA ILE A 190 -11.49 10.66 5.98
C ILE A 190 -11.80 10.26 4.53
N ALA A 191 -11.29 10.99 3.54
CA ALA A 191 -11.51 10.70 2.13
C ALA A 191 -11.02 9.29 1.75
N THR A 192 -9.84 8.89 2.25
CA THR A 192 -9.25 7.57 2.02
C THR A 192 -10.14 6.46 2.56
N ILE A 193 -10.60 6.59 3.81
CA ILE A 193 -11.51 5.63 4.44
C ILE A 193 -12.84 5.53 3.68
N THR A 194 -13.45 6.69 3.38
CA THR A 194 -14.73 6.73 2.66
C THR A 194 -14.64 6.11 1.27
N VAL A 195 -13.61 6.46 0.48
CA VAL A 195 -13.45 5.91 -0.86
C VAL A 195 -13.10 4.43 -0.82
N SER A 196 -12.25 3.99 0.11
CA SER A 196 -11.95 2.57 0.29
C SER A 196 -13.23 1.76 0.55
N LEU A 197 -14.15 2.29 1.37
CA LEU A 197 -15.45 1.66 1.63
C LEU A 197 -16.33 1.55 0.37
N LEU A 198 -16.35 2.61 -0.45
CA LEU A 198 -17.07 2.59 -1.73
C LEU A 198 -16.48 1.55 -2.69
N LEU A 199 -15.15 1.49 -2.80
CA LEU A 199 -14.46 0.56 -3.69
C LEU A 199 -14.64 -0.89 -3.26
N PHE A 200 -14.59 -1.19 -1.97
CA PHE A 200 -14.88 -2.53 -1.46
C PHE A 200 -16.34 -2.96 -1.71
N ASN A 201 -17.28 -2.01 -1.74
CA ASN A 201 -18.68 -2.26 -2.13
C ASN A 201 -18.91 -2.24 -3.66
N SER A 202 -17.86 -2.47 -4.46
CA SER A 202 -17.93 -2.47 -5.93
C SER A 202 -18.39 -1.14 -6.56
N PHE A 203 -18.37 -0.03 -5.82
CA PHE A 203 -18.68 1.29 -6.35
C PHE A 203 -17.41 1.96 -6.90
N TYR A 204 -16.99 1.53 -8.09
CA TYR A 204 -15.71 1.91 -8.70
C TYR A 204 -15.58 3.39 -9.07
N TRP A 205 -16.70 4.11 -9.19
CA TRP A 205 -16.71 5.58 -9.34
C TRP A 205 -16.06 6.30 -8.16
N GLY A 206 -15.90 5.63 -7.01
CA GLY A 206 -15.13 6.15 -5.87
C GLY A 206 -13.72 6.64 -6.23
N ILE A 207 -13.08 6.05 -7.25
CA ILE A 207 -11.75 6.46 -7.73
C ILE A 207 -11.76 7.94 -8.16
N VAL A 208 -12.76 8.34 -8.95
CA VAL A 208 -12.88 9.70 -9.48
C VAL A 208 -13.25 10.68 -8.37
N PHE A 209 -14.04 10.23 -7.40
CA PHE A 209 -14.48 11.06 -6.29
C PHE A 209 -13.40 11.27 -5.23
N PHE A 210 -12.35 10.46 -5.16
CA PHE A 210 -11.28 10.60 -4.18
C PHE A 210 -10.68 12.03 -4.07
N PRO A 211 -10.12 12.61 -5.14
CA PRO A 211 -9.56 13.96 -5.06
C PRO A 211 -10.65 15.01 -4.76
N MET A 212 -11.89 14.79 -5.23
CA MET A 212 -13.01 15.70 -4.99
C MET A 212 -13.42 15.71 -3.52
N ILE A 213 -13.62 14.54 -2.91
CA ILE A 213 -13.99 14.37 -1.50
C ILE A 213 -12.92 14.99 -0.61
N TRP A 214 -11.64 14.71 -0.88
CA TRP A 214 -10.55 15.25 -0.09
C TRP A 214 -10.51 16.78 -0.12
N HIS A 215 -10.57 17.38 -1.31
CA HIS A 215 -10.57 18.85 -1.45
C HIS A 215 -11.82 19.48 -0.83
N LEU A 216 -13.00 18.90 -1.10
CA LEU A 216 -14.27 19.39 -0.57
C LEU A 216 -14.25 19.37 0.96
N LEU A 217 -13.85 18.25 1.57
CA LEU A 217 -13.73 18.12 3.02
C LEU A 217 -12.78 19.17 3.60
N TYR A 218 -11.60 19.36 3.00
CA TYR A 218 -10.65 20.38 3.45
C TYR A 218 -11.27 21.78 3.42
N TYR A 219 -11.85 22.19 2.29
CA TYR A 219 -12.41 23.53 2.16
C TYR A 219 -13.63 23.77 3.05
N ILE A 220 -14.52 22.80 3.19
CA ILE A 220 -15.67 22.87 4.11
C ILE A 220 -15.18 23.02 5.54
N CYS A 221 -14.28 22.14 5.99
CA CYS A 221 -13.78 22.18 7.36
C CYS A 221 -13.02 23.48 7.66
N LYS A 222 -12.32 24.02 6.66
CA LYS A 222 -11.58 25.29 6.77
C LYS A 222 -12.52 26.48 6.89
N SER A 223 -13.58 26.49 6.08
CA SER A 223 -14.56 27.57 6.03
C SER A 223 -15.40 27.65 7.32
N ILE A 224 -15.78 26.48 7.85
CA ILE A 224 -16.59 26.36 9.07
C ILE A 224 -15.71 26.42 10.34
N LYS A 225 -14.38 26.44 10.20
CA LYS A 225 -13.40 26.42 11.31
C LYS A 225 -13.63 25.23 12.25
N ILE A 226 -13.86 24.05 11.68
CA ILE A 226 -14.06 22.82 12.46
C ILE A 226 -12.78 22.51 13.24
N SER A 227 -12.92 22.34 14.56
CA SER A 227 -11.80 21.92 15.40
C SER A 227 -11.35 20.51 15.05
N GLY A 228 -10.02 20.28 15.04
CA GLY A 228 -9.43 18.96 14.85
C GLY A 228 -9.92 17.90 15.84
N LYS A 229 -10.44 18.30 17.01
CA LYS A 229 -11.08 17.38 17.97
C LYS A 229 -12.29 16.65 17.37
N TYR A 230 -13.13 17.36 16.61
CA TYR A 230 -14.32 16.76 15.99
C TYR A 230 -13.96 15.87 14.81
N LEU A 231 -12.96 16.27 14.01
CA LEU A 231 -12.45 15.45 12.91
C LEU A 231 -11.80 14.16 13.42
N ARG A 232 -11.09 14.24 14.54
CA ARG A 232 -10.55 13.06 15.22
C ARG A 232 -11.66 12.13 15.70
N ALA A 233 -12.72 12.66 16.32
CA ALA A 233 -13.86 11.86 16.75
C ALA A 233 -14.58 11.18 15.56
N LEU A 234 -14.75 11.89 14.45
CA LEU A 234 -15.30 11.33 13.22
C LEU A 234 -14.41 10.20 12.66
N LEU A 235 -13.08 10.38 12.68
CA LEU A 235 -12.15 9.34 12.28
C LEU A 235 -12.22 8.08 13.14
N PHE A 236 -12.31 8.23 14.47
CA PHE A 236 -12.54 7.09 15.37
C PHE A 236 -13.82 6.35 15.01
N LEU A 237 -14.93 7.08 14.82
CA LEU A 237 -16.20 6.48 14.45
C LEU A 237 -16.10 5.73 13.12
N LEU A 238 -15.45 6.32 12.12
CA LEU A 238 -15.26 5.70 10.80
C LEU A 238 -14.43 4.42 10.89
N VAL A 239 -13.33 4.40 11.66
CA VAL A 239 -12.51 3.19 11.83
C VAL A 239 -13.29 2.09 12.55
N ILE A 240 -14.06 2.43 13.60
CA ILE A 240 -14.89 1.47 14.34
C ILE A 240 -15.96 0.85 13.43
N ILE A 241 -16.55 1.63 12.53
CA ILE A 241 -17.55 1.13 11.56
C ILE A 241 -16.87 0.30 10.46
N MET A 242 -15.69 0.71 10.00
CA MET A 242 -15.04 0.09 8.84
C MET A 242 -14.36 -1.24 9.16
N ALA A 243 -13.77 -1.38 10.35
CA ALA A 243 -13.12 -2.62 10.77
C ALA A 243 -14.01 -3.87 10.66
N PRO A 244 -15.24 -3.90 11.20
CA PRO A 244 -16.13 -5.07 11.07
C PRO A 244 -16.59 -5.30 9.63
N LEU A 245 -16.77 -4.25 8.82
CA LEU A 245 -17.14 -4.40 7.40
C LEU A 245 -16.04 -5.09 6.58
N ILE A 246 -14.76 -4.74 6.84
CA ILE A 246 -13.61 -5.41 6.21
C ILE A 246 -13.54 -6.89 6.63
N VAL A 247 -13.81 -7.18 7.90
CA VAL A 247 -13.88 -8.57 8.39
C VAL A 247 -15.02 -9.31 7.69
N GLU A 248 -16.21 -8.72 7.61
CA GLU A 248 -17.42 -9.30 7.01
C GLU A 248 -17.23 -9.66 5.54
N TRP A 249 -16.62 -8.77 4.75
CA TRP A 249 -16.30 -9.02 3.35
C TRP A 249 -15.29 -10.16 3.15
N ASN A 250 -14.54 -10.53 4.18
CA ASN A 250 -13.56 -11.63 4.16
C ASN A 250 -14.01 -12.86 4.97
N ILE A 251 -15.26 -12.93 5.50
CA ILE A 251 -15.74 -14.02 6.37
C ILE A 251 -15.62 -15.44 5.81
N PRO A 252 -15.78 -15.72 4.49
CA PRO A 252 -15.56 -17.07 3.96
C PRO A 252 -14.14 -17.61 4.22
N LEU A 253 -13.18 -16.72 4.48
CA LEU A 253 -11.76 -17.00 4.65
C LEU A 253 -11.31 -17.07 6.13
N LEU A 254 -12.14 -16.62 7.08
CA LEU A 254 -11.77 -16.39 8.49
C LEU A 254 -12.33 -17.44 9.47
N ALA A 255 -13.22 -18.33 9.01
CA ALA A 255 -13.78 -19.39 9.84
C ALA A 255 -12.68 -20.41 10.23
N GLY A 256 -12.19 -20.32 11.48
CA GLY A 256 -11.30 -21.32 12.09
C GLY A 256 -9.85 -20.89 12.42
N LYS A 257 -9.46 -19.63 12.17
CA LYS A 257 -8.04 -19.18 12.30
C LYS A 257 -7.77 -18.14 13.39
N VAL A 258 -8.62 -18.07 14.42
CA VAL A 258 -8.44 -17.20 15.61
C VAL A 258 -7.06 -17.35 16.31
N PRO A 259 -6.41 -18.53 16.40
CA PRO A 259 -5.10 -18.64 17.06
C PRO A 259 -3.93 -17.97 16.29
N TYR A 260 -4.07 -17.68 15.00
CA TYR A 260 -3.05 -16.96 14.22
C TYR A 260 -2.93 -15.48 14.62
N PHE A 261 -3.97 -14.91 15.24
CA PHE A 261 -3.99 -13.53 15.73
C PHE A 261 -2.97 -13.28 16.85
N LEU A 262 -2.68 -14.29 17.69
CA LEU A 262 -1.71 -14.18 18.80
C LEU A 262 -0.25 -14.19 18.33
N TRP A 263 0.07 -14.90 17.25
CA TRP A 263 1.42 -14.90 16.68
C TRP A 263 1.76 -13.59 15.96
N VAL A 264 0.76 -12.95 15.33
CA VAL A 264 0.91 -11.60 14.74
C VAL A 264 1.26 -10.57 15.83
N GLU A 265 0.65 -10.66 17.01
CA GLU A 265 0.98 -9.80 18.16
C GLU A 265 2.39 -10.09 18.72
N VAL A 266 2.82 -11.34 18.83
CA VAL A 266 4.17 -11.71 19.28
C VAL A 266 5.26 -11.26 18.28
N VAL A 267 4.98 -11.30 16.98
CA VAL A 267 5.87 -10.78 15.93
C VAL A 267 5.94 -9.24 15.97
N LEU A 268 4.82 -8.55 16.21
CA LEU A 268 4.79 -7.09 16.43
C LEU A 268 5.59 -6.67 17.67
N VAL A 269 5.57 -7.48 18.74
CA VAL A 269 6.36 -7.25 19.96
C VAL A 269 7.85 -7.51 19.73
N LEU A 270 8.24 -8.58 19.03
CA LEU A 270 9.64 -8.84 18.63
C LEU A 270 10.19 -7.74 17.70
N PHE A 271 9.33 -7.12 16.88
CA PHE A 271 9.69 -5.99 16.00
C PHE A 271 9.89 -4.66 16.71
N SER A 272 9.47 -4.53 17.97
CA SER A 272 9.76 -3.33 18.77
C SER A 272 11.27 -3.11 18.98
N ILE A 273 12.08 -4.15 18.72
CA ILE A 273 13.56 -4.13 18.74
C ILE A 273 14.15 -3.55 17.43
N LEU A 274 13.41 -3.53 16.30
CA LEU A 274 13.92 -3.14 14.98
C LEU A 274 13.82 -1.63 14.65
N ARG A 275 13.66 -0.80 15.68
CA ARG A 275 13.71 0.67 15.64
C ARG A 275 15.00 1.26 15.02
N ILE A 276 16.00 0.43 14.75
CA ILE A 276 17.30 0.78 14.15
C ILE A 276 17.19 1.04 12.63
N PHE A 277 16.20 0.48 11.92
CA PHE A 277 16.15 0.47 10.44
C PHE A 277 15.11 1.41 9.79
N LYS A 278 14.49 2.34 10.54
CA LYS A 278 13.40 3.24 10.05
C LYS A 278 12.18 2.54 9.42
N LEU A 279 12.07 1.21 9.54
CA LEU A 279 10.95 0.40 9.06
C LEU A 279 9.71 0.58 9.93
N THR A 280 8.53 0.60 9.33
CA THR A 280 7.27 0.39 10.06
C THR A 280 7.10 -1.09 10.40
N ALA A 281 6.35 -1.40 11.47
CA ALA A 281 6.10 -2.77 11.90
C ALA A 281 5.44 -3.63 10.79
N ILE A 282 4.74 -3.00 9.85
CA ILE A 282 4.07 -3.63 8.70
C ILE A 282 5.07 -4.05 7.63
N GLU A 283 6.02 -3.18 7.28
CA GLU A 283 7.09 -3.47 6.32
C GLU A 283 7.97 -4.63 6.83
N GLY A 284 8.24 -4.62 8.13
CA GLY A 284 8.92 -5.70 8.82
C GLY A 284 8.22 -7.05 8.76
N TYR A 285 6.91 -7.06 8.95
CA TYR A 285 6.08 -8.27 8.84
C TYR A 285 6.18 -8.90 7.45
N PHE A 286 6.11 -8.09 6.39
CA PHE A 286 6.27 -8.56 5.02
C PHE A 286 7.66 -9.18 4.77
N ILE A 287 8.73 -8.52 5.24
CA ILE A 287 10.12 -9.00 5.10
C ILE A 287 10.33 -10.31 5.84
N MET A 288 9.91 -10.40 7.11
CA MET A 288 10.11 -11.60 7.92
C MET A 288 9.26 -12.78 7.44
N SER A 289 8.05 -12.52 6.93
CA SER A 289 7.24 -13.55 6.29
C SER A 289 7.99 -14.14 5.09
N LEU A 290 8.63 -13.31 4.26
CA LEU A 290 9.42 -13.77 3.13
C LEU A 290 10.69 -14.53 3.54
N ILE A 291 11.44 -14.02 4.53
CA ILE A 291 12.63 -14.71 5.07
C ILE A 291 12.24 -16.06 5.67
N GLY A 292 11.10 -16.14 6.37
CA GLY A 292 10.53 -17.39 6.85
C GLY A 292 10.27 -18.38 5.72
N ILE A 293 9.63 -17.94 4.63
CA ILE A 293 9.39 -18.77 3.42
C ILE A 293 10.70 -19.30 2.84
N ILE A 294 11.71 -18.43 2.69
CA ILE A 294 13.00 -18.79 2.10
C ILE A 294 13.77 -19.74 3.03
N SER A 295 13.76 -19.47 4.34
CA SER A 295 14.50 -20.24 5.34
C SER A 295 13.89 -21.62 5.62
N ALA A 296 12.55 -21.71 5.64
CA ALA A 296 11.84 -22.98 5.74
C ALA A 296 12.19 -23.90 4.56
N LYS A 297 12.30 -23.32 3.36
CA LYS A 297 12.65 -24.07 2.14
C LYS A 297 14.13 -24.48 2.08
N LEU A 298 15.02 -23.71 2.69
CA LEU A 298 16.43 -24.08 2.86
C LEU A 298 16.65 -25.11 3.98
N GLY A 299 15.57 -25.57 4.65
CA GLY A 299 15.64 -26.49 5.79
C GLY A 299 16.26 -25.86 7.05
N LEU A 300 16.36 -24.52 7.09
CA LEU A 300 16.93 -23.77 8.21
C LEU A 300 15.90 -23.50 9.31
N LEU A 301 14.62 -23.54 8.98
CA LEU A 301 13.49 -23.46 9.91
C LEU A 301 12.51 -24.59 9.55
N ILE A 302 11.87 -25.17 10.57
CA ILE A 302 10.82 -26.19 10.42
C ILE A 302 9.50 -25.49 10.09
#